data_AF-A0A2S4VSN2-F1
#
_entry.id   AF-A0A2S4VSN2-F1
#
_cell.length_a   1.000
_cell.length_b   1.000
_cell.length_c   1.000
_cell.angle_alpha   90.00
_cell.angle_beta   90.00
_cell.angle_gamma   90.00
#
_symmetry.space_group_name_H-M   'P 1'
#
loop_
_entity.id
_entity.type
_entity.pdbx_description
1 polymer ?
#
loop_
_entity_poly.entity_id
_entity_poly.type
_entity_poly.pdbx_seq_one_letter_code
_entity_poly.pdbx_strand_id
1 'polypeptide(L)'
;MPIIGELVYPNIYVTIHLRPGFRPVRFHWTIFIPQPTDGSQRTSTIGVKYHVIDLVREPYWAYEVDWNFNLGECLSVGAAVVIGQLKRPWGTGEIHELLSRQVPLNSISERDEGREPRFLAEPGSRKLSGCWTGMAYCSVMM
;
A
#
# COMPACT_ATOMS: atom_id res chain seq x y z
N MET A 1 19.73 -5.39 -5.06
CA MET A 1 18.75 -5.68 -3.99
C MET A 1 17.98 -4.40 -3.73
N PRO A 2 16.64 -4.43 -3.63
CA PRO A 2 15.89 -3.25 -3.24
C PRO A 2 16.35 -2.79 -1.86
N ILE A 3 16.44 -1.47 -1.66
CA ILE A 3 16.85 -0.85 -0.40
C ILE A 3 15.65 -0.93 0.55
N ILE A 4 15.32 -2.14 0.99
CA ILE A 4 14.34 -2.35 2.05
C ILE A 4 15.17 -2.37 3.33
N GLY A 5 15.12 -1.26 4.07
CA GLY A 5 15.71 -1.19 5.40
C GLY A 5 15.08 -2.20 6.35
N GLU A 6 15.60 -2.29 7.56
CA GLU A 6 15.05 -3.15 8.61
C GLU A 6 13.54 -2.95 8.80
N LEU A 7 12.75 -4.00 8.57
CA LEU A 7 11.29 -3.98 8.71
C LEU A 7 10.91 -4.25 10.17
N VAL A 8 10.70 -3.18 10.91
CA VAL A 8 10.42 -3.21 12.34
C VAL A 8 8.91 -3.18 12.62
N TYR A 9 8.44 -4.10 13.46
CA TYR A 9 7.11 -4.05 14.05
C TYR A 9 7.06 -3.01 15.19
N PRO A 10 6.01 -2.17 15.34
CA PRO A 10 4.74 -2.16 14.62
C PRO A 10 4.63 -1.04 13.57
N ASN A 11 5.68 -0.80 12.78
CA ASN A 11 5.61 0.22 11.73
C ASN A 11 4.64 -0.20 10.61
N ILE A 12 3.97 0.80 10.04
CA ILE A 12 3.15 0.68 8.83
C ILE A 12 3.98 1.20 7.66
N TYR A 13 4.15 0.37 6.64
CA TYR A 13 4.91 0.70 5.45
C TYR A 13 3.97 0.91 4.27
N VAL A 14 4.22 1.95 3.49
CA VAL A 14 3.72 2.02 2.11
C VAL A 14 4.83 1.49 1.21
N THR A 15 4.49 0.55 0.34
CA THR A 15 5.44 -0.08 -0.57
C THR A 15 4.99 0.05 -2.02
N ILE A 16 5.96 0.08 -2.94
CA ILE A 16 5.75 0.17 -4.38
C ILE A 16 6.21 -1.14 -5.01
N HIS A 17 5.28 -1.86 -5.64
CA HIS A 17 5.57 -3.11 -6.36
C HIS A 17 5.58 -2.88 -7.87
N LEU A 18 6.67 -3.22 -8.54
CA LEU A 18 6.82 -3.17 -9.98
C LEU A 18 6.10 -4.35 -10.67
N ARG A 19 5.49 -4.10 -11.82
CA ARG A 19 4.82 -5.09 -12.66
C ARG A 19 5.61 -5.25 -13.96
N PRO A 20 6.63 -6.14 -13.99
CA PRO A 20 7.57 -6.22 -15.11
C PRO A 20 6.96 -6.71 -16.44
N GLY A 21 5.73 -7.27 -16.41
CA GLY A 21 5.02 -7.74 -17.61
C GLY A 21 4.36 -6.66 -18.46
N PHE A 22 4.43 -5.37 -18.07
CA PHE A 22 3.80 -4.27 -18.80
C PHE A 22 4.85 -3.28 -19.34
N ARG A 23 4.57 -2.67 -20.50
CA ARG A 23 5.37 -1.58 -21.08
C ARG A 23 4.49 -0.37 -21.42
N PRO A 24 4.73 0.82 -20.83
CA PRO A 24 5.65 1.12 -19.73
C PRO A 24 5.42 0.26 -18.47
N VAL A 25 6.47 0.10 -17.66
CA VAL A 25 6.41 -0.65 -16.39
C VAL A 25 5.36 0.00 -15.50
N ARG A 26 4.37 -0.80 -15.09
CA ARG A 26 3.35 -0.37 -14.14
C ARG A 26 3.82 -0.65 -12.71
N PHE A 27 3.28 0.08 -11.76
CA PHE A 27 3.54 -0.13 -10.34
C PHE A 27 2.26 -0.07 -9.53
N HIS A 28 2.20 -0.85 -8.46
CA HIS A 28 1.07 -0.87 -7.55
C HIS A 28 1.53 -0.46 -6.15
N TRP A 29 0.71 0.31 -5.46
CA TRP A 29 0.93 0.68 -4.06
C TRP A 29 0.31 -0.37 -3.14
N THR A 30 1.00 -0.73 -2.07
CA THR A 30 0.48 -1.62 -1.04
C THR A 30 0.80 -1.07 0.34
N ILE A 31 0.00 -1.45 1.33
CA ILE A 31 0.31 -1.25 2.74
C ILE A 31 0.87 -2.55 3.26
N PHE A 32 2.01 -2.50 3.93
CA PHE A 32 2.63 -3.65 4.58
C PHE A 32 2.83 -3.38 6.07
N ILE A 33 2.52 -4.36 6.91
CA ILE A 33 2.72 -4.32 8.34
C ILE A 33 3.44 -5.60 8.74
N PRO A 34 4.69 -5.55 9.25
CA PRO A 34 5.38 -6.73 9.72
C PRO A 34 4.58 -7.46 10.79
N GLN A 35 4.79 -8.76 10.95
CA GLN A 35 4.33 -9.49 12.12
C GLN A 35 5.24 -9.17 13.32
N PRO A 36 4.71 -9.21 14.56
CA PRO A 36 5.55 -9.19 15.74
C PRO A 36 6.52 -10.38 15.72
N THR A 37 7.77 -10.12 16.08
CA THR A 37 8.79 -11.15 16.26
C THR A 37 8.79 -11.63 17.70
N ASP A 38 8.85 -12.95 17.90
CA ASP A 38 9.07 -13.52 19.23
C ASP A 38 10.57 -13.42 19.57
N GLY A 39 10.89 -12.89 20.75
CA GLY A 39 12.26 -12.89 21.30
C GLY A 39 13.14 -11.70 20.89
N SER A 40 14.42 -11.97 20.56
CA SER A 40 15.48 -10.96 20.36
C SER A 40 15.55 -10.38 18.95
N GLN A 41 14.80 -10.93 18.00
CA GLN A 41 14.73 -10.38 16.65
C GLN A 41 13.90 -9.10 16.66
N ARG A 42 14.44 -8.01 16.10
CA ARG A 42 13.73 -6.71 16.01
C ARG A 42 12.99 -6.52 14.68
N THR A 43 13.21 -7.42 13.73
CA THR A 43 12.81 -7.24 12.34
C THR A 43 12.10 -8.47 11.82
N SER A 44 10.99 -8.30 11.10
CA SER A 44 10.31 -9.37 10.38
C SER A 44 10.10 -8.95 8.93
N THR A 45 10.49 -9.83 8.01
CA THR A 45 10.12 -9.68 6.59
C THR A 45 8.74 -10.24 6.28
N ILE A 46 8.16 -10.99 7.20
CA ILE A 46 6.83 -11.58 7.09
C ILE A 46 5.83 -10.64 7.77
N GLY A 47 4.69 -10.41 7.13
CA GLY A 47 3.70 -9.44 7.57
C GLY A 47 2.36 -9.58 6.89
N VAL A 48 1.49 -8.62 7.15
CA VAL A 48 0.21 -8.45 6.46
C VAL A 48 0.39 -7.44 5.33
N LYS A 49 -0.03 -7.79 4.12
CA LYS A 49 -0.07 -6.91 2.96
C LYS A 49 -1.52 -6.61 2.58
N TYR A 50 -1.82 -5.34 2.40
CA TYR A 50 -3.08 -4.84 1.84
C TYR A 50 -2.80 -4.25 0.46
N HIS A 51 -3.52 -4.73 -0.54
CA HIS A 51 -3.35 -4.34 -1.93
C HIS A 51 -4.71 -4.02 -2.53
N VAL A 52 -4.84 -2.85 -3.15
CA VAL A 52 -6.07 -2.50 -3.88
C VAL A 52 -6.04 -3.22 -5.23
N ILE A 53 -7.09 -3.98 -5.52
CA ILE A 53 -7.26 -4.71 -6.78
C ILE A 53 -8.47 -4.19 -7.54
N ASP A 54 -8.36 -4.23 -8.86
CA ASP A 54 -9.45 -3.95 -9.80
C ASP A 54 -10.32 -5.21 -9.97
N LEU A 55 -11.62 -5.03 -9.88
CA LEU A 55 -12.66 -6.02 -10.12
C LEU A 55 -13.36 -5.69 -11.44
N VAL A 56 -13.58 -6.74 -12.25
CA VAL A 56 -14.30 -6.63 -13.54
C VAL A 56 -15.73 -6.10 -13.39
N ARG A 57 -16.30 -6.16 -12.18
CA ARG A 57 -17.68 -5.76 -11.86
C ARG A 57 -17.73 -5.02 -10.54
N GLU A 58 -18.81 -4.28 -10.32
CA GLU A 58 -19.05 -3.60 -9.05
C GLU A 58 -18.90 -4.55 -7.85
N PRO A 59 -18.23 -4.11 -6.77
CA PRO A 59 -17.67 -2.77 -6.54
C PRO A 59 -16.24 -2.65 -7.09
N TYR A 60 -16.04 -2.08 -8.29
CA TYR A 60 -14.84 -2.14 -9.16
C TYR A 60 -13.44 -2.14 -8.50
N TRP A 61 -13.31 -1.65 -7.28
CA TRP A 61 -12.11 -1.76 -6.45
C TRP A 61 -12.39 -2.46 -5.12
N ALA A 62 -11.49 -3.37 -4.73
CA ALA A 62 -11.50 -4.03 -3.43
C ALA A 62 -10.09 -4.11 -2.83
N TYR A 63 -10.00 -4.29 -1.51
CA TYR A 63 -8.74 -4.66 -0.85
C TYR A 63 -8.57 -6.17 -0.85
N GLU A 64 -7.48 -6.63 -1.45
CA GLU A 64 -6.92 -7.96 -1.24
C GLU A 64 -6.00 -7.92 -0.02
N VAL A 65 -6.17 -8.88 0.90
CA VAL A 65 -5.36 -9.00 2.11
C VAL A 65 -4.62 -10.32 2.11
N ASP A 66 -3.30 -10.24 2.23
CA ASP A 66 -2.44 -11.39 2.42
C ASP A 66 -1.85 -11.32 3.84
N TRP A 67 -2.34 -12.20 4.70
CA TRP A 67 -2.02 -12.22 6.14
C TRP A 67 -0.62 -12.78 6.46
N ASN A 68 0.04 -13.39 5.48
CA ASN A 68 1.34 -14.04 5.66
C ASN A 68 2.30 -13.73 4.52
N PHE A 69 2.30 -12.47 4.09
CA PHE A 69 3.11 -12.00 2.99
C PHE A 69 4.57 -11.80 3.40
N ASN A 70 5.52 -12.33 2.62
CA ASN A 70 6.95 -12.11 2.82
C ASN A 70 7.48 -11.00 1.90
N LEU A 71 7.69 -9.80 2.44
CA LEU A 71 8.24 -8.67 1.69
C LEU A 71 9.70 -8.90 1.27
N GLY A 72 10.48 -9.64 2.08
CA GLY A 72 11.90 -9.89 1.84
C GLY A 72 12.18 -10.81 0.64
N GLU A 73 11.25 -11.71 0.32
CA GLU A 73 11.31 -12.58 -0.85
C GLU A 73 10.65 -11.95 -2.09
N CYS A 74 9.99 -10.80 -1.95
CA CYS A 74 9.27 -10.16 -3.04
C CYS A 74 10.22 -9.36 -3.95
N LEU A 75 10.62 -9.96 -5.06
CA LEU A 75 11.54 -9.37 -6.04
C LEU A 75 10.98 -8.13 -6.75
N SER A 76 9.68 -7.87 -6.67
CA SER A 76 9.02 -6.74 -7.33
C SER A 76 8.99 -5.47 -6.48
N VAL A 77 9.36 -5.51 -5.20
CA VAL A 77 9.33 -4.32 -4.35
C VAL A 77 10.44 -3.37 -4.78
N GLY A 78 10.06 -2.19 -5.27
CA GLY A 78 11.00 -1.13 -5.66
C GLY A 78 11.36 -0.22 -4.50
N ALA A 79 10.41 0.03 -3.58
CA ALA A 79 10.60 0.90 -2.43
C ALA A 79 9.63 0.56 -1.30
N ALA A 80 10.04 0.86 -0.07
CA ALA A 80 9.19 0.83 1.12
C ALA A 80 9.51 2.04 2.01
N VAL A 81 8.48 2.71 2.52
CA VAL A 81 8.63 3.87 3.40
C VAL A 81 7.70 3.74 4.60
N VAL A 82 8.20 4.07 5.79
CA VAL A 82 7.39 4.12 7.00
C VAL A 82 6.47 5.34 6.93
N ILE A 83 5.17 5.13 7.09
CA ILE A 83 4.15 6.18 7.09
C ILE A 83 3.46 6.35 8.45
N GLY A 84 3.73 5.45 9.39
CA GLY A 84 3.13 5.47 10.72
C GLY A 84 3.48 4.20 11.51
N GLN A 85 2.83 4.06 12.66
CA GLN A 85 2.98 2.93 13.57
C GLN A 85 1.61 2.53 14.11
N LEU A 86 1.41 1.24 14.38
CA LEU A 86 0.23 0.81 15.13
C LEU A 86 0.31 1.34 16.55
N LYS A 87 -0.81 1.87 17.04
CA LYS A 87 -0.94 2.26 18.44
C LYS A 87 -0.94 1.08 19.40
N ARG A 88 -1.29 -0.12 18.92
CA ARG A 88 -1.32 -1.36 19.71
C ARG A 88 -0.91 -2.58 18.88
N PRO A 89 -0.34 -3.62 19.51
CA PRO A 89 0.17 -4.82 18.83
C PRO A 89 -0.87 -5.69 18.10
N TRP A 90 -2.15 -5.35 18.14
CA TRP A 90 -3.25 -6.14 17.56
C TRP A 90 -4.00 -5.32 16.49
N GLY A 91 -3.45 -4.17 16.09
CA GLY A 91 -4.11 -3.19 15.24
C GLY A 91 -4.27 -3.60 13.77
N THR A 92 -3.72 -4.74 13.33
CA THR A 92 -3.87 -5.21 11.94
C THR A 92 -5.31 -5.58 11.59
N GLY A 93 -6.06 -6.16 12.54
CA GLY A 93 -7.49 -6.44 12.36
C GLY A 93 -8.32 -5.16 12.21
N GLU A 94 -8.00 -4.13 13.00
CA GLU A 94 -8.63 -2.80 12.89
C GLU A 94 -8.29 -2.12 11.58
N ILE A 95 -7.06 -2.28 11.08
CA ILE A 95 -6.67 -1.76 9.77
C ILE A 95 -7.44 -2.50 8.67
N HIS A 96 -7.57 -3.83 8.76
CA HIS A 96 -8.40 -4.58 7.83
C HIS A 96 -9.85 -4.07 7.85
N GLU A 97 -10.43 -3.83 9.01
CA GLU A 97 -11.79 -3.31 9.13
C GLU A 97 -11.91 -1.89 8.56
N LEU A 98 -10.97 -1.00 8.90
CA LEU A 98 -10.90 0.37 8.38
C LEU A 98 -10.85 0.36 6.84
N LEU A 99 -9.89 -0.37 6.27
CA LEU A 99 -9.69 -0.43 4.82
C LEU A 99 -10.88 -1.10 4.13
N SER A 100 -11.39 -2.22 4.65
CA SER A 100 -12.42 -3.01 3.95
C SER A 100 -13.83 -2.46 4.11
N ARG A 101 -14.11 -1.66 5.15
CA ARG A 101 -15.48 -1.21 5.47
C ARG A 101 -15.65 0.30 5.52
N GLN A 102 -14.62 1.05 5.93
CA GLN A 102 -14.77 2.47 6.23
C GLN A 102 -14.14 3.37 5.17
N VAL A 103 -13.13 2.89 4.43
CA VAL A 103 -12.54 3.62 3.31
C VAL A 103 -13.35 3.35 2.05
N PRO A 104 -14.02 4.37 1.47
CA PRO A 104 -14.84 4.15 0.30
C PRO A 104 -13.96 4.14 -0.96
N LEU A 105 -13.64 2.95 -1.46
CA LEU A 105 -12.75 2.73 -2.61
C LEU A 105 -13.34 3.15 -3.96
N ASN A 106 -14.67 3.12 -4.08
CA ASN A 106 -15.39 3.34 -5.34
C ASN A 106 -16.12 4.68 -5.35
N SER A 107 -15.72 5.60 -4.48
CA SER A 107 -16.22 6.97 -4.46
C SER A 107 -15.07 7.95 -4.46
N ILE A 108 -15.12 8.91 -5.37
CA ILE A 108 -14.27 10.09 -5.30
C ILE A 108 -15.02 11.09 -4.42
N SER A 109 -14.36 11.68 -3.42
CA SER A 109 -14.99 12.76 -2.65
C SER A 109 -15.27 13.94 -3.58
N GLU A 110 -16.40 14.62 -3.43
CA GLU A 110 -16.73 15.84 -4.20
C GLU A 110 -15.61 16.90 -4.16
N ARG A 111 -14.80 16.92 -3.08
CA ARG A 111 -13.65 17.83 -2.96
C ARG A 111 -12.48 17.48 -3.87
N ASP A 112 -12.40 16.22 -4.27
CA ASP A 112 -11.34 15.63 -5.09
C ASP A 112 -11.81 15.41 -6.55
N GLU A 113 -13.11 15.58 -6.82
CA GLU A 113 -13.71 15.46 -8.15
C GLU A 113 -13.12 16.51 -9.11
N GLY A 114 -12.57 16.05 -10.24
CA GLY A 114 -11.84 16.90 -11.20
C GLY A 114 -10.46 17.37 -10.71
N ARG A 115 -10.05 16.96 -9.50
CA ARG A 115 -8.70 17.12 -8.94
C ARG A 115 -7.99 15.78 -8.84
N GLU A 116 -8.59 14.69 -9.33
CA GLU A 116 -7.88 13.43 -9.51
C GLU A 116 -6.65 13.77 -10.33
N PRO A 117 -5.44 13.56 -9.82
CA PRO A 117 -4.30 14.14 -10.50
C PRO A 117 -4.23 13.46 -11.85
N ARG A 118 -4.11 14.29 -12.89
CA ARG A 118 -3.30 13.96 -14.04
C ARG A 118 -1.91 13.61 -13.48
N PHE A 119 -1.74 12.42 -12.90
CA PHE A 119 -0.49 11.87 -12.34
C PHE A 119 0.47 11.51 -13.49
N LEU A 120 0.54 12.35 -14.52
CA LEU A 120 1.66 12.41 -15.43
C LEU A 120 2.73 13.19 -14.69
N ALA A 121 3.71 12.43 -14.18
CA ALA A 121 4.91 12.89 -13.49
C ALA A 121 5.34 14.34 -13.82
N GLU A 122 5.15 15.26 -12.88
CA GLU A 122 5.99 16.45 -12.81
C GLU A 122 7.09 16.23 -11.76
N PRO A 123 8.36 16.50 -12.11
CA PRO A 123 9.48 16.29 -11.21
C PRO A 123 9.53 17.42 -10.18
N GLY A 124 8.97 17.16 -8.99
CA GLY A 124 9.36 17.87 -7.77
C GLY A 124 8.27 18.68 -7.08
N SER A 125 7.39 18.01 -6.33
CA SER A 125 6.64 18.69 -5.27
C SER A 125 6.58 17.84 -3.99
N ARG A 126 7.34 18.31 -2.99
CA ARG A 126 7.28 17.86 -1.61
C ARG A 126 5.96 18.36 -1.00
N LYS A 127 5.00 17.46 -0.76
CA LYS A 127 3.99 17.55 0.32
C LYS A 127 3.13 16.27 0.33
N LEU A 128 3.56 15.31 1.14
CA LEU A 128 2.76 14.14 1.50
C LEU A 128 1.79 14.52 2.63
N SER A 129 0.70 15.20 2.29
CA SER A 129 -0.43 15.33 3.20
C SER A 129 -1.72 15.41 2.38
N GLY A 130 -2.44 14.29 2.29
CA GLY A 130 -3.86 14.34 1.95
C GLY A 130 -4.36 13.56 0.73
N CYS A 131 -3.74 12.47 0.29
CA CYS A 131 -4.34 11.70 -0.81
C CYS A 131 -4.13 10.18 -0.65
N TRP A 132 -4.99 9.56 0.16
CA TRP A 132 -5.16 8.10 0.15
C TRP A 132 -6.07 7.66 -0.99
N THR A 133 -7.01 8.52 -1.43
CA THR A 133 -7.96 8.29 -2.52
C THR A 133 -7.27 8.20 -3.90
N GLY A 134 -6.18 8.95 -4.12
CA GLY A 134 -5.39 8.89 -5.35
C GLY A 134 -4.53 7.62 -5.51
N MET A 135 -4.41 6.77 -4.48
CA MET A 135 -3.56 5.57 -4.55
C MET A 135 -4.18 4.42 -5.35
N ALA A 136 -5.50 4.34 -5.45
CA ALA A 136 -6.19 3.35 -6.29
C ALA A 136 -6.06 3.68 -7.80
N TYR A 137 -5.92 4.97 -8.15
CA TYR A 137 -5.93 5.44 -9.53
C TYR A 137 -4.65 5.17 -10.33
N CYS A 138 -3.52 4.88 -9.68
CA CYS A 138 -2.26 4.63 -10.39
C CYS A 138 -2.20 3.27 -11.11
N SER A 139 -3.16 2.37 -10.91
CA SER A 139 -3.12 1.03 -11.49
C SER A 139 -3.78 0.92 -12.87
N VAL A 140 -4.61 1.89 -13.29
CA VAL A 140 -5.39 1.82 -14.54
C VAL A 140 -5.49 3.22 -15.17
N MET A 141 -4.40 3.66 -15.79
CA MET A 141 -4.48 4.52 -16.97
C MET A 141 -3.75 3.80 -18.12
N MET A 142 -4.43 2.81 -18.68
CA MET A 142 -4.38 2.43 -20.09
C MET A 142 -5.77 2.01 -20.50
#